data_AF-A0A2H0AKW5-F1
#
_entry.id   AF-A0A2H0AKW5-F1
#
_cell.length_a   1.000
_cell.length_b   1.000
_cell.length_c   1.000
_cell.angle_alpha   90.00
_cell.angle_beta   90.00
_cell.angle_gamma   90.00
#
_symmetry.space_group_name_H-M   'P 1'
#
loop_
_entity.id
_entity.type
_entity.pdbx_description
1 polymer ?
#
loop_
_entity_poly.entity_id
_entity_poly.type
_entity_poly.pdbx_seq_one_letter_code
_entity_poly.pdbx_strand_id
1 'polypeptide(L)'
;MRSYRPLRVGSLIQEELNKILLRELDLKSGTLATISNVKVSSDLSNAKIGISVIPSDSGDEVMVILSKLQGRFQHLLNHKLNIRPMPRIEFERDFGLEKAANIERLLK
;
A
#
# COMPACT_ATOMS: atom_id res chain seq x y z
N MET A 1 4.02 23.64 12.57
CA MET A 1 4.97 22.56 12.19
C MET A 1 4.20 21.43 11.54
N ARG A 2 4.39 21.17 10.23
CA ARG A 2 3.83 19.96 9.60
C ARG A 2 4.45 18.75 10.32
N SER A 3 3.62 17.88 10.90
CA SER A 3 4.12 16.67 11.57
C SER A 3 4.91 15.84 10.55
N TYR A 4 6.23 15.76 10.69
CA TYR A 4 7.10 14.88 9.90
C TYR A 4 6.89 13.39 10.22
N ARG A 5 6.11 13.11 11.26
CA ARG A 5 5.91 11.76 11.80
C ARG A 5 5.11 10.85 10.85
N PRO A 6 3.93 11.24 10.30
CA PRO A 6 3.23 10.42 9.31
C PRO A 6 4.06 10.15 8.05
N LEU A 7 4.85 11.12 7.59
CA LEU A 7 5.74 10.94 6.43
C LEU A 7 6.82 9.89 6.72
N ARG A 8 7.51 10.00 7.87
CA ARG A 8 8.52 9.01 8.29
C ARG A 8 7.93 7.62 8.48
N VAL A 9 6.77 7.54 9.14
CA VAL A 9 6.05 6.27 9.34
C VAL A 9 5.64 5.67 7.99
N GLY A 10 5.14 6.49 7.06
CA GLY A 10 4.78 6.06 5.71
C GLY A 10 5.96 5.46 4.95
N SER A 11 7.13 6.13 4.97
CA SER A 11 8.34 5.61 4.32
C SER A 11 8.81 4.28 4.93
N LEU A 12 8.79 4.15 6.27
CA LEU A 12 9.15 2.90 6.94
C LEU A 12 8.19 1.76 6.61
N ILE A 13 6.88 2.04 6.63
CA ILE A 13 5.85 1.06 6.25
C ILE A 13 6.03 0.64 4.79
N GLN A 14 6.31 1.58 3.89
CA GLN A 14 6.52 1.29 2.46
C GLN A 14 7.73 0.38 2.24
N GLU A 15 8.85 0.65 2.90
CA GLU A 15 10.07 -0.15 2.77
C GLU A 15 9.84 -1.58 3.27
N GLU A 16 9.27 -1.73 4.47
CA GLU A 16 9.03 -3.06 5.05
C GLU A 16 7.94 -3.84 4.31
N LEU A 17 6.86 -3.17 3.88
CA LEU A 17 5.83 -3.83 3.10
C LEU A 17 6.35 -4.31 1.75
N ASN A 18 7.25 -3.58 1.07
CA ASN A 18 7.85 -4.06 -0.18
C ASN A 18 8.65 -5.35 0.05
N LYS A 19 9.40 -5.44 1.14
CA LYS A 19 10.14 -6.66 1.52
C LYS A 19 9.19 -7.81 1.86
N ILE A 20 8.09 -7.54 2.55
CA ILE A 20 7.08 -8.54 2.90
C ILE A 20 6.36 -9.02 1.64
N LEU A 21 5.97 -8.11 0.75
CA LEU A 21 5.29 -8.39 -0.52
C LEU A 21 6.11 -9.38 -1.36
N LEU A 22 7.40 -9.11 -1.54
CA LEU A 22 8.31 -9.97 -2.32
C LEU A 22 8.49 -11.38 -1.72
N ARG A 23 8.22 -11.56 -0.42
CA ARG A 23 8.38 -12.85 0.27
C ARG A 23 7.08 -13.64 0.40
N GLU A 24 5.97 -12.94 0.58
CA GLU A 24 4.66 -13.52 0.90
C GLU A 24 3.76 -13.68 -0.32
N LEU A 25 3.99 -12.88 -1.36
CA LEU A 25 3.14 -12.88 -2.55
C LEU A 25 3.71 -13.82 -3.60
N ASP A 26 3.12 -15.01 -3.71
CA ASP A 26 3.37 -15.93 -4.81
C ASP A 26 2.37 -15.64 -5.94
N LEU A 27 2.84 -14.95 -6.98
CA LEU A 27 2.02 -14.57 -8.13
C LEU A 27 2.31 -15.49 -9.31
N LYS A 28 1.28 -15.70 -10.15
CA LYS A 28 1.43 -16.42 -11.42
C LYS A 28 2.53 -15.77 -12.27
N SER A 29 3.28 -16.59 -13.01
CA SER A 29 4.32 -16.13 -13.93
C SER A 29 3.79 -15.02 -14.85
N GLY A 30 4.50 -13.89 -14.88
CA GLY A 30 4.15 -12.72 -15.68
C GLY A 30 3.28 -11.68 -14.97
N THR A 31 2.84 -11.91 -13.73
CA THR A 31 2.17 -10.88 -12.90
C THR A 31 3.14 -10.30 -11.88
N LEU A 32 3.28 -8.98 -11.87
CA LEU A 32 4.10 -8.21 -10.95
C LEU A 32 3.19 -7.30 -10.12
N ALA A 33 3.33 -7.34 -8.80
CA ALA A 33 2.70 -6.37 -7.90
C ALA A 33 3.76 -5.61 -7.11
N THR A 34 3.59 -4.30 -7.00
CA THR A 34 4.50 -3.41 -6.25
C THR A 34 3.73 -2.34 -5.48
N ILE A 35 4.36 -1.79 -4.44
CA ILE A 35 3.76 -0.72 -3.64
C ILE A 35 4.18 0.63 -4.22
N SER A 36 3.22 1.35 -4.80
CA SER A 36 3.46 2.65 -5.44
C SER A 36 3.55 3.79 -4.42
N ASN A 37 2.69 3.78 -3.41
CA ASN A 37 2.58 4.86 -2.44
C ASN A 37 2.02 4.40 -1.10
N VAL A 38 2.38 5.09 -0.01
CA VAL A 38 1.84 4.87 1.32
C VAL A 38 1.41 6.21 1.91
N LYS A 39 0.10 6.38 2.12
CA LYS A 39 -0.49 7.56 2.73
C LYS A 39 -0.97 7.24 4.15
N VAL A 40 -0.29 7.80 5.14
CA VAL A 40 -0.66 7.67 6.55
C VAL A 40 -1.49 8.87 6.98
N SER A 41 -2.57 8.63 7.72
CA SER A 41 -3.40 9.68 8.29
C SER A 41 -2.62 10.51 9.33
N SER A 42 -3.04 11.76 9.52
CA SER A 42 -2.36 12.71 10.43
C SER A 42 -2.38 12.26 11.90
N ASP A 43 -3.39 11.48 12.27
CA ASP A 43 -3.60 10.87 13.59
C ASP A 43 -2.94 9.49 13.75
N LEU A 44 -2.25 8.99 12.71
CA LEU A 44 -1.60 7.66 12.68
C LEU A 44 -2.55 6.47 12.92
N SER A 45 -3.86 6.66 12.71
CA SER A 45 -4.85 5.58 12.87
C SER A 45 -4.85 4.63 11.67
N ASN A 46 -4.73 5.15 10.45
CA ASN A 46 -4.87 4.40 9.21
C ASN A 46 -3.74 4.70 8.21
N ALA A 47 -3.38 3.71 7.41
CA ALA A 47 -2.41 3.81 6.34
C ALA A 47 -2.96 3.17 5.05
N LYS A 48 -3.13 3.99 4.01
CA LYS A 48 -3.54 3.54 2.68
C LYS A 48 -2.32 3.17 1.86
N ILE A 49 -2.29 1.93 1.38
CA ILE A 49 -1.20 1.35 0.61
C ILE A 49 -1.65 1.22 -0.85
N GLY A 50 -1.08 2.05 -1.73
CA GLY A 50 -1.31 1.97 -3.16
C GLY A 50 -0.54 0.81 -3.78
N ILE A 51 -1.23 -0.05 -4.51
CA ILE A 51 -0.66 -1.21 -5.19
C ILE A 51 -0.77 -1.03 -6.70
N SER A 52 0.37 -1.12 -7.38
CA SER A 52 0.45 -1.20 -8.83
C SER A 52 0.61 -2.66 -9.26
N VAL A 53 -0.16 -3.09 -10.26
CA VAL A 53 -0.12 -4.45 -10.80
C VAL A 53 0.07 -4.42 -12.30
N ILE A 54 0.98 -5.24 -12.81
CA ILE A 54 1.27 -5.40 -14.23
C ILE A 54 1.21 -6.91 -14.56
N PRO A 55 0.43 -7.36 -15.55
CA PRO A 55 -0.52 -6.58 -16.36
C PRO A 55 -1.75 -6.14 -15.55
N SER A 56 -2.42 -5.07 -16.01
CA SER A 56 -3.57 -4.47 -15.33
C SER A 56 -4.72 -5.46 -15.10
N ASP A 57 -4.89 -6.41 -16.01
CA ASP A 57 -5.97 -7.40 -15.97
C ASP A 57 -5.89 -8.32 -14.74
N SER A 58 -4.67 -8.57 -14.23
CA SER A 58 -4.47 -9.46 -13.08
C SER A 58 -4.76 -8.79 -11.73
N GLY A 59 -4.90 -7.48 -11.65
CA GLY A 59 -4.82 -6.84 -10.33
C GLY A 59 -6.08 -7.02 -9.47
N ASP A 60 -7.22 -7.44 -10.00
CA ASP A 60 -8.38 -7.78 -9.15
C ASP A 60 -8.10 -9.08 -8.40
N GLU A 61 -7.51 -10.06 -9.09
CA GLU A 61 -7.03 -11.30 -8.49
C GLU A 61 -5.98 -11.01 -7.40
N VAL A 62 -5.00 -10.14 -7.71
CA VAL A 62 -3.99 -9.72 -6.73
C VAL A 62 -4.64 -9.02 -5.53
N MET A 63 -5.64 -8.17 -5.75
CA MET A 63 -6.30 -7.45 -4.67
C MET A 63 -7.10 -8.39 -3.75
N VAL A 64 -7.73 -9.43 -4.31
CA VAL A 64 -8.39 -10.46 -3.50
C VAL A 64 -7.37 -11.20 -2.63
N ILE A 65 -6.22 -11.54 -3.18
CA ILE A 65 -5.13 -12.21 -2.43
C ILE A 65 -4.61 -11.30 -1.32
N LEU A 66 -4.30 -10.04 -1.63
CA LEU A 66 -3.80 -9.07 -0.66
C LEU A 66 -4.80 -8.79 0.46
N SER A 67 -6.10 -8.75 0.16
CA SER A 67 -7.14 -8.57 1.17
C SER A 67 -7.17 -9.75 2.15
N LYS A 68 -6.98 -10.99 1.68
CA LYS A 68 -6.86 -12.16 2.56
C LYS A 68 -5.59 -12.14 3.40
N LEU A 69 -4.49 -11.63 2.84
CA LEU A 69 -3.20 -11.55 3.52
C LEU A 69 -3.04 -10.29 4.39
N GLN A 70 -3.98 -9.34 4.36
CA GLN A 70 -3.91 -8.08 5.07
C GLN A 70 -3.62 -8.24 6.56
N GLY A 71 -4.29 -9.19 7.23
CA GLY A 71 -4.03 -9.49 8.64
C GLY A 71 -2.61 -10.00 8.90
N ARG A 72 -2.09 -10.85 8.00
CA ARG A 72 -0.71 -11.35 8.07
C ARG A 72 0.31 -10.24 7.87
N PHE A 73 0.08 -9.36 6.89
CA PHE A 73 0.93 -8.20 6.63
C PHE A 73 0.94 -7.24 7.82
N GLN A 74 -0.22 -6.96 8.42
CA GLN A 74 -0.31 -6.15 9.65
C GLN A 74 0.48 -6.80 10.79
N HIS A 75 0.36 -8.11 10.99
CA HIS A 75 1.10 -8.83 12.02
C HIS A 75 2.62 -8.76 11.82
N LEU A 76 3.09 -8.99 10.60
CA LEU A 76 4.52 -8.90 10.25
C LEU A 76 5.06 -7.49 10.47
N LEU A 77 4.31 -6.46 10.07
CA LEU A 77 4.69 -5.07 10.34
C LEU A 77 4.74 -4.77 11.83
N ASN A 78 3.77 -5.21 12.63
CA ASN A 78 3.77 -5.03 14.09
C ASN A 78 5.02 -5.64 14.73
N HIS A 79 5.48 -6.78 14.22
CA HIS A 79 6.66 -7.46 14.73
C HIS A 79 7.98 -6.80 14.26
N LYS A 80 7.98 -6.21 13.06
CA LYS A 80 9.17 -5.56 12.49
C LYS A 80 9.36 -4.12 12.94
N LEU A 81 8.26 -3.38 13.06
CA LEU A 81 8.25 -1.95 13.35
C LEU A 81 7.70 -1.72 14.77
N ASN A 82 8.52 -1.16 15.65
CA ASN A 82 8.07 -0.76 16.99
C ASN A 82 7.43 0.65 16.95
N ILE A 83 6.31 0.79 16.26
CA ILE A 83 5.57 2.06 16.09
C ILE A 83 4.31 2.04 16.97
N ARG A 84 4.06 3.13 17.70
CA ARG A 84 2.87 3.28 18.56
C ARG A 84 2.23 4.67 18.38
N PRO A 85 0.93 4.77 17.98
CA PRO A 85 0.09 3.67 17.52
C PRO A 85 0.55 3.16 16.15
N MET A 86 0.40 1.86 15.91
CA MET A 86 0.61 1.30 14.58
C MET A 86 -0.67 1.54 13.76
N PRO A 87 -0.59 2.22 12.60
CA PRO A 87 -1.75 2.42 11.76
C PRO A 87 -2.27 1.09 11.20
N ARG A 88 -3.58 1.00 11.01
CA ARG A 88 -4.21 -0.09 10.26
C ARG A 88 -3.90 0.08 8.78
N ILE A 89 -3.31 -0.94 8.17
CA ILE A 89 -3.04 -0.93 6.74
C ILE A 89 -4.30 -1.28 5.96
N GLU A 90 -4.56 -0.56 4.88
CA GLU A 90 -5.61 -0.85 3.91
C GLU A 90 -5.00 -0.78 2.51
N PHE A 91 -5.14 -1.84 1.74
CA PHE A 91 -4.64 -1.87 0.38
C PHE A 91 -5.67 -1.28 -0.59
N GLU A 92 -5.21 -0.44 -1.50
CA GLU A 92 -6.00 0.12 -2.59
C GLU A 92 -5.28 -0.12 -3.92
N ARG A 93 -6.03 -0.53 -4.96
CA ARG A 93 -5.48 -0.56 -6.32
C ARG A 93 -5.19 0.87 -6.75
N ASP A 94 -3.95 1.10 -7.15
CA ASP A 94 -3.54 2.38 -7.70
C ASP A 94 -3.82 2.38 -9.21
N PHE A 95 -4.97 2.91 -9.59
CA PHE A 95 -5.27 3.25 -10.99
C PHE A 95 -4.53 4.54 -11.38
N GLY A 96 -3.22 4.63 -11.12
CA GLY A 96 -2.44 5.86 -11.22
C GLY A 96 -2.58 6.59 -12.56
N LEU A 97 -2.94 5.87 -13.64
CA LEU A 97 -3.26 6.44 -14.94
C LEU A 97 -4.71 6.93 -15.09
N GLU A 98 -5.71 6.28 -14.49
CA GLU A 98 -7.12 6.72 -14.57
C GLU A 98 -7.42 7.91 -13.67
N LYS A 99 -6.78 8.00 -12.50
CA LYS A 99 -7.01 9.13 -11.57
C LYS A 99 -6.46 10.45 -12.11
N ALA A 100 -5.38 10.43 -12.91
CA ALA A 100 -4.85 11.64 -13.54
C ALA A 100 -5.83 12.22 -14.59
N ALA A 101 -6.50 11.36 -15.35
CA ALA A 101 -7.48 11.78 -16.36
C ALA A 101 -8.73 12.45 -15.77
N ASN A 102 -9.10 12.15 -14.52
CA ASN A 102 -10.24 12.78 -13.84
C ASN A 102 -9.91 14.13 -13.20
N ILE A 103 -8.65 14.38 -12.82
CA ILE A 103 -8.26 15.65 -12.18
C ILE A 103 -8.14 16.79 -13.21
N GLU A 104 -7.73 16.51 -14.45
CA GLU A 104 -7.72 17.51 -15.53
C GLU A 104 -9.13 18.05 -15.86
N ARG A 105 -10.19 17.29 -15.55
CA ARG A 105 -11.58 17.70 -15.84
C ARG A 105 -12.19 18.63 -14.79
N LEU A 106 -11.64 18.68 -13.59
CA LEU A 106 -12.12 19.50 -12.46
C LEU A 106 -11.41 20.87 -12.35
N LEU A 107 -10.39 21.10 -13.19
CA LEU A 107 -9.63 22.37 -13.26
C LEU A 107 -9.92 23.16 -14.54
N LYS A 108 -11.01 22.83 -15.26
CA LYS A 108 -11.47 23.59 -16.42
C LYS A 108 -12.72 24.40 -16.10
#